data_AF-A0A7L3KYX8-F1
#
_entry.id   AF-A0A7L3KYX8-F1
#
_cell.length_a   1.000
_cell.length_b   1.000
_cell.length_c   1.000
_cell.angle_alpha   90.00
_cell.angle_beta   90.00
_cell.angle_gamma   90.00
#
_symmetry.space_group_name_H-M   'P 1'
#
loop_
_entity.id
_entity.type
_entity.pdbx_description
1 polymer ?
#
loop_
_entity_poly.entity_id
_entity_poly.type
_entity_poly.pdbx_seq_one_letter_code
_entity_poly.pdbx_strand_id
1 'polypeptide(L)'
;SKPQKKPFLLLHCGQSTEFDVIFKPTLAQRLEGKIRVLMGDIYSNKTLIELVGEGHQDEFTLDGLEEDTEERNAKSSLNKDDIDAIRANHIQFGDCPVGKPCCRTFTITNHTHTSFMRFEWEANAPFQFSPKVGHLHPHCAKGITVTLKSDVPGIFRRHLVKCKVTKINFDLPRRKVKDWDDQMRIVTWEDTTRKDPAANWPQKDKV
;
A
#
# COMPACT_ATOMS: atom_id res chain seq x y z
N SER A 1 -36.73 -22.67 7.58
CA SER A 1 -36.22 -21.35 7.96
C SER A 1 -36.07 -21.33 9.48
N LYS A 2 -34.84 -21.32 10.02
CA LYS A 2 -34.63 -21.20 11.48
C LYS A 2 -34.78 -19.73 11.86
N PRO A 3 -35.56 -19.36 12.88
CA PRO A 3 -35.69 -17.97 13.29
C PRO A 3 -34.34 -17.46 13.81
N GLN A 4 -33.91 -16.30 13.30
CA GLN A 4 -32.78 -15.55 13.84
C GLN A 4 -33.04 -15.28 15.33
N LYS A 5 -32.28 -15.93 16.22
CA LYS A 5 -32.30 -15.61 17.65
C LYS A 5 -31.86 -14.16 17.81
N LYS A 6 -32.78 -13.28 18.22
CA LYS A 6 -32.41 -11.93 18.66
C LYS A 6 -31.56 -12.09 19.92
N PRO A 7 -30.35 -11.52 19.99
CA PRO A 7 -29.59 -11.53 21.23
C PRO A 7 -30.36 -10.70 22.27
N PHE A 8 -30.62 -11.28 23.43
CA PHE A 8 -31.19 -10.60 24.59
C PHE A 8 -30.24 -10.81 25.77
N LEU A 9 -30.18 -9.82 26.65
CA LEU A 9 -29.36 -9.85 27.84
C LEU A 9 -30.22 -9.47 29.05
N LEU A 10 -30.15 -10.29 30.10
CA LEU A 10 -30.82 -10.04 31.37
C LEU A 10 -29.82 -9.38 32.33
N LEU A 11 -30.19 -8.22 32.86
CA LEU A 11 -29.43 -7.54 33.91
C LEU A 11 -30.24 -7.52 35.21
N HIS A 12 -29.61 -7.92 36.31
CA HIS A 12 -30.17 -7.74 37.65
C HIS A 12 -29.86 -6.34 38.20
N CYS A 13 -30.55 -5.96 39.28
CA CYS A 13 -30.31 -4.68 39.94
C CYS A 13 -28.83 -4.51 40.33
N GLY A 14 -28.23 -3.40 39.93
CA GLY A 14 -26.81 -3.11 40.17
C GLY A 14 -25.83 -3.77 39.18
N GLN A 15 -26.30 -4.54 38.20
CA GLN A 15 -25.44 -5.10 37.15
C GLN A 15 -25.35 -4.18 35.93
N SER A 16 -24.15 -4.11 35.34
CA SER A 16 -23.87 -3.46 34.06
C SER A 16 -23.35 -4.48 33.04
N THR A 17 -23.37 -4.10 31.77
CA THR A 17 -22.79 -4.87 30.67
C THR A 17 -22.24 -3.93 29.62
N GLU A 18 -21.37 -4.48 28.77
CA GLU A 18 -20.72 -3.78 27.68
C GLU A 18 -20.82 -4.65 26.43
N PHE A 19 -20.85 -4.01 25.27
CA PHE A 19 -20.76 -4.69 23.99
C PHE A 19 -19.83 -3.87 23.09
N ASP A 20 -18.93 -4.57 22.41
CA ASP A 20 -18.00 -3.94 21.48
C ASP A 20 -18.70 -3.64 20.16
N VAL A 21 -18.48 -2.41 19.67
CA VAL A 21 -18.86 -2.01 18.32
C VAL A 21 -17.57 -1.83 17.53
N ILE A 22 -17.34 -2.73 16.57
CA ILE A 22 -16.13 -2.73 15.76
C ILE A 22 -16.46 -2.18 14.37
N PHE A 23 -15.82 -1.08 14.00
CA PHE A 23 -15.89 -0.51 12.66
C PHE A 23 -14.64 -0.88 11.85
N LYS A 24 -14.83 -1.64 10.77
CA LYS A 24 -13.77 -2.05 9.83
C LYS A 24 -14.15 -1.60 8.41
N PRO A 25 -13.97 -0.31 8.08
CA PRO A 25 -14.29 0.20 6.76
C PRO A 25 -13.37 -0.42 5.70
N THR A 26 -13.93 -0.82 4.57
CA THR A 26 -13.18 -1.23 3.38
C THR A 26 -13.12 -0.12 2.31
N LEU A 27 -13.81 0.99 2.55
CA LEU A 27 -13.94 2.12 1.64
C LEU A 27 -13.79 3.43 2.42
N ALA A 28 -13.23 4.44 1.77
CA ALA A 28 -13.18 5.80 2.29
C ALA A 28 -14.56 6.47 2.21
N GLN A 29 -15.41 6.18 3.18
CA GLN A 29 -16.78 6.66 3.21
C GLN A 29 -17.28 6.84 4.64
N ARG A 30 -18.26 7.72 4.80
CA ARG A 30 -19.05 7.84 6.02
C ARG A 30 -20.16 6.78 6.02
N LEU A 31 -20.27 6.05 7.11
CA LEU A 31 -21.32 5.08 7.37
C LEU A 31 -22.04 5.42 8.67
N GLU A 32 -23.37 5.36 8.61
CA GLU A 32 -24.22 5.60 9.76
C GLU A 32 -24.97 4.31 10.11
N GLY A 33 -24.89 3.91 11.37
CA GLY A 33 -25.54 2.72 11.94
C GLY A 33 -26.46 3.09 13.09
N LYS A 34 -27.41 2.21 13.39
CA LYS A 34 -28.38 2.43 14.47
C LYS A 34 -28.56 1.16 15.30
N ILE A 35 -28.24 1.24 16.60
CA ILE A 35 -28.55 0.18 17.56
C ILE A 35 -29.82 0.60 18.30
N ARG A 36 -30.82 -0.29 18.28
CA ARG A 36 -32.07 -0.11 19.03
C ARG A 36 -32.03 -0.98 20.28
N VAL A 37 -32.02 -0.35 21.44
CA VAL A 37 -32.11 -1.04 22.73
C VAL A 37 -33.57 -1.04 23.18
N LEU A 38 -34.10 -2.25 23.43
CA LEU A 38 -35.46 -2.48 23.89
C LEU A 38 -35.40 -3.07 25.29
N MET A 39 -36.05 -2.41 26.25
CA MET A 39 -36.22 -2.95 27.60
C MET A 39 -37.49 -3.81 27.62
N GLY A 40 -37.37 -5.05 28.10
CA GLY A 40 -38.38 -6.10 27.93
C GLY A 40 -39.76 -5.83 28.54
N ASP A 41 -39.91 -4.80 29.37
CA ASP A 41 -41.14 -4.58 30.16
C ASP A 41 -41.80 -3.20 29.94
N ILE A 42 -41.36 -2.40 28.97
CA ILE A 42 -41.98 -1.09 28.71
C ILE A 42 -42.02 -0.79 27.21
N TYR A 43 -43.23 -0.78 26.65
CA TYR A 43 -43.52 -0.44 25.25
C TYR A 43 -43.22 1.02 24.87
N SER A 44 -42.61 1.83 25.74
CA SER A 44 -42.48 3.29 25.53
C SER A 44 -41.04 3.81 25.44
N ASN A 45 -40.03 3.15 26.02
CA ASN A 45 -38.66 3.70 26.04
C ASN A 45 -37.73 2.95 25.09
N LYS A 46 -37.73 3.38 23.82
CA LYS A 46 -36.76 2.95 22.81
C LYS A 46 -35.53 3.84 22.91
N THR A 47 -34.41 3.30 23.39
CA THR A 47 -33.13 4.00 23.28
C THR A 47 -32.53 3.71 21.91
N LEU A 48 -32.30 4.76 21.14
CA LEU A 48 -31.61 4.69 19.86
C LEU A 48 -30.18 5.17 20.07
N ILE A 49 -29.22 4.31 19.76
CA ILE A 49 -27.81 4.67 19.70
C ILE A 49 -27.46 4.83 18.23
N GLU A 50 -27.11 6.04 17.83
CA GLU A 50 -26.60 6.32 16.49
C GLU A 50 -25.08 6.14 16.48
N LEU A 51 -24.60 5.47 15.45
CA LEU A 51 -23.19 5.17 15.23
C LEU A 51 -22.78 5.88 13.95
N VAL A 52 -21.66 6.59 13.97
CA VAL A 52 -21.06 7.19 12.77
C VAL A 52 -19.63 6.70 12.70
N GLY A 53 -19.27 6.07 11.59
CA GLY A 53 -17.91 5.66 11.28
C GLY A 53 -17.47 6.28 9.96
N GLU A 54 -16.27 6.84 9.91
CA GLU A 54 -15.68 7.40 8.69
C GLU A 54 -14.45 6.58 8.32
N GLY A 55 -14.48 5.99 7.13
CA GLY A 55 -13.32 5.37 6.52
C GLY A 55 -12.48 6.42 5.82
N HIS A 56 -11.16 6.32 5.98
CA HIS A 56 -10.19 7.15 5.26
C HIS A 56 -9.35 6.27 4.35
N GLN A 57 -8.82 6.87 3.29
CA GLN A 57 -7.87 6.22 2.40
C GLN A 57 -6.73 7.20 2.14
N ASP A 58 -5.51 6.75 2.38
CA ASP A 58 -4.33 7.54 2.10
C ASP A 58 -4.21 7.81 0.60
N GLU A 59 -3.67 8.97 0.25
CA GLU A 59 -3.47 9.34 -1.14
C GLU A 59 -2.43 8.46 -1.85
N PHE A 60 -1.52 7.86 -1.09
CA PHE A 60 -0.49 6.94 -1.58
C PHE A 60 -0.44 5.70 -0.69
N THR A 61 -0.76 4.52 -1.25
CA THR A 61 -0.77 3.26 -0.50
C THR A 61 0.27 2.27 -1.02
N LEU A 62 0.73 1.39 -0.13
CA LEU A 62 1.54 0.23 -0.47
C LEU A 62 0.68 -1.02 -0.20
N ASP A 63 0.36 -1.75 -1.26
CA ASP A 63 -0.53 -2.91 -1.25
C ASP A 63 0.26 -4.21 -1.40
N GLY A 64 -0.15 -5.28 -0.69
CA GLY A 64 0.53 -6.57 -0.72
C GLY A 64 1.73 -6.68 0.23
N LEU A 65 1.77 -5.83 1.26
CA LEU A 65 2.70 -5.93 2.39
C LEU A 65 1.98 -6.49 3.62
N GLU A 66 2.77 -7.02 4.55
CA GLU A 66 2.29 -7.64 5.79
C GLU A 66 2.31 -6.65 6.96
N GLU A 67 1.40 -6.85 7.90
CA GLU A 67 1.44 -6.15 9.18
C GLU A 67 2.39 -6.87 10.15
N ASP A 68 3.24 -6.11 10.85
CA ASP A 68 4.02 -6.63 11.97
C ASP A 68 3.16 -6.69 13.24
N THR A 69 2.80 -7.92 13.59
CA THR A 69 1.94 -8.26 14.74
C THR A 69 2.72 -8.35 16.05
N GLU A 70 4.04 -8.26 16.03
CA GLU A 70 4.85 -8.35 17.25
C GLU A 70 4.84 -7.02 18.02
N GLU A 71 4.32 -7.05 19.26
CA GLU A 71 4.15 -5.89 20.14
C GLU A 71 5.46 -5.10 20.35
N ARG A 72 5.38 -3.79 20.17
CA ARG A 72 6.51 -2.88 20.48
C ARG A 72 6.61 -2.63 21.97
N ASN A 73 7.69 -3.09 22.58
CA ASN A 73 8.30 -2.44 23.76
C ASN A 73 9.51 -1.62 23.31
N ALA A 74 9.31 -0.59 22.50
CA ALA A 74 10.40 0.29 22.10
C ALA A 74 9.97 1.76 22.22
N LYS A 75 10.55 2.45 23.21
CA LYS A 75 10.59 3.92 23.27
C LYS A 75 11.24 4.42 21.99
N SER A 76 10.45 4.72 20.97
CA SER A 76 10.95 5.32 19.73
C SER A 76 10.61 6.80 19.75
N SER A 77 11.58 7.65 19.40
CA SER A 77 11.39 9.09 19.19
C SER A 77 10.56 9.44 17.96
N LEU A 78 10.02 8.43 17.25
CA LEU A 78 9.18 8.58 16.08
C LEU A 78 7.77 9.01 16.51
N ASN A 79 7.11 9.77 15.63
CA ASN A 79 5.72 10.15 15.84
C ASN A 79 4.80 8.94 15.64
N LYS A 80 3.51 9.09 15.99
CA LYS A 80 2.53 8.01 15.86
C LYS A 80 2.37 7.53 14.42
N ASP A 81 2.35 8.44 13.45
CA ASP A 81 2.11 8.13 12.05
C ASP A 81 3.25 7.28 11.46
N ASP A 82 4.50 7.60 11.80
CA ASP A 82 5.68 6.80 11.46
C ASP A 82 5.63 5.40 12.08
N ILE A 83 5.16 5.31 13.34
CA ILE A 83 5.00 4.03 14.03
C ILE A 83 3.97 3.16 13.31
N ASP A 84 2.81 3.73 12.98
CA ASP A 84 1.71 3.04 12.33
C ASP A 84 2.09 2.62 10.90
N ALA A 85 2.76 3.50 10.14
CA ALA A 85 3.26 3.21 8.81
C ALA A 85 4.31 2.10 8.81
N ILE A 86 5.23 2.08 9.81
CA ILE A 86 6.19 0.98 9.92
C ILE A 86 5.44 -0.31 10.20
N ARG A 87 4.46 -0.34 11.12
CA ARG A 87 3.72 -1.56 11.47
C ARG A 87 3.03 -2.19 10.26
N ALA A 88 2.40 -1.40 9.41
CA ALA A 88 1.59 -1.91 8.30
C ALA A 88 2.37 -2.33 7.04
N ASN A 89 3.65 -1.94 6.90
CA ASN A 89 4.37 -2.05 5.63
C ASN A 89 5.61 -2.96 5.69
N HIS A 90 5.42 -4.24 6.05
CA HIS A 90 6.52 -5.21 6.12
C HIS A 90 6.59 -6.13 4.90
N ILE A 91 7.82 -6.43 4.48
CA ILE A 91 8.11 -7.41 3.43
C ILE A 91 8.82 -8.63 4.03
N GLN A 92 8.24 -9.81 3.86
CA GLN A 92 8.81 -11.06 4.36
C GLN A 92 9.51 -11.84 3.27
N PHE A 93 10.84 -11.96 3.41
CA PHE A 93 11.66 -12.80 2.53
C PHE A 93 11.73 -14.26 3.01
N GLY A 94 11.63 -14.50 4.32
CA GLY A 94 11.92 -15.81 4.91
C GLY A 94 13.39 -16.17 4.75
N ASP A 95 13.68 -17.47 4.65
CA ASP A 95 15.04 -17.96 4.44
C ASP A 95 15.48 -17.80 2.99
N CYS A 96 16.57 -17.04 2.80
CA CYS A 96 17.15 -16.77 1.50
C CYS A 96 18.55 -17.39 1.39
N PRO A 97 18.87 -18.13 0.31
CA PRO A 97 20.20 -18.69 0.13
C PRO A 97 21.26 -17.61 -0.04
N VAL A 98 22.38 -17.75 0.65
CA VAL A 98 23.54 -16.85 0.52
C VAL A 98 24.05 -16.84 -0.92
N GLY A 99 24.37 -15.65 -1.43
CA GLY A 99 24.85 -15.41 -2.78
C GLY A 99 23.77 -15.45 -3.87
N LYS A 100 22.53 -15.85 -3.56
CA LYS A 100 21.42 -15.89 -4.53
C LYS A 100 20.43 -14.74 -4.30
N PRO A 101 19.93 -14.10 -5.36
CA PRO A 101 18.88 -13.10 -5.23
C PRO A 101 17.54 -13.78 -4.90
N CYS A 102 16.87 -13.25 -3.89
CA CYS A 102 15.46 -13.51 -3.61
C CYS A 102 14.64 -12.29 -4.00
N CYS A 103 13.48 -12.48 -4.64
CA CYS A 103 12.60 -11.37 -5.02
C CYS A 103 11.23 -11.46 -4.34
N ARG A 104 10.66 -10.30 -4.02
CA ARG A 104 9.28 -10.11 -3.56
C ARG A 104 8.70 -8.89 -4.28
N THR A 105 7.39 -8.84 -4.37
CA THR A 105 6.70 -7.74 -5.05
C THR A 105 5.59 -7.20 -4.19
N PHE A 106 5.41 -5.89 -4.23
CA PHE A 106 4.26 -5.18 -3.69
C PHE A 106 3.83 -4.12 -4.71
N THR A 107 2.70 -3.48 -4.49
CA THR A 107 2.17 -2.46 -5.39
C THR A 107 2.14 -1.11 -4.69
N ILE A 108 2.49 -0.05 -5.39
CA ILE A 108 2.23 1.33 -4.95
C ILE A 108 1.06 1.89 -5.75
N THR A 109 0.18 2.65 -5.10
CA THR A 109 -1.01 3.23 -5.73
C THR A 109 -1.16 4.71 -5.40
N ASN A 110 -1.37 5.54 -6.42
CA ASN A 110 -1.73 6.95 -6.27
C ASN A 110 -3.25 7.10 -6.37
N HIS A 111 -3.92 7.39 -5.26
CA HIS A 111 -5.38 7.57 -5.19
C HIS A 111 -5.84 9.01 -5.44
N THR A 112 -4.91 9.95 -5.65
CA THR A 112 -5.30 11.33 -5.94
C THR A 112 -6.00 11.45 -7.28
N HIS A 113 -6.88 12.45 -7.39
CA HIS A 113 -7.62 12.70 -8.64
C HIS A 113 -6.85 13.53 -9.66
N THR A 114 -5.93 14.39 -9.21
CA THR A 114 -5.33 15.44 -10.02
C THR A 114 -3.81 15.43 -10.01
N SER A 115 -3.18 14.99 -8.92
CA SER A 115 -1.74 15.10 -8.74
C SER A 115 -0.99 13.88 -9.26
N PHE A 116 0.15 14.12 -9.89
CA PHE A 116 1.13 13.07 -10.11
C PHE A 116 1.94 12.89 -8.83
N MET A 117 2.40 11.67 -8.57
CA MET A 117 3.22 11.39 -7.40
C MET A 117 4.54 10.78 -7.84
N ARG A 118 5.66 11.43 -7.50
CA ARG A 118 6.99 10.87 -7.67
C ARG A 118 7.38 10.11 -6.42
N PHE A 119 7.88 8.89 -6.59
CA PHE A 119 8.44 8.07 -5.52
C PHE A 119 9.95 7.87 -5.73
N GLU A 120 10.68 7.67 -4.63
CA GLU A 120 12.10 7.34 -4.63
C GLU A 120 12.45 6.51 -3.39
N TRP A 121 12.99 5.31 -3.61
CA TRP A 121 13.41 4.41 -2.56
C TRP A 121 14.84 4.71 -2.12
N GLU A 122 15.05 5.08 -0.86
CA GLU A 122 16.36 5.27 -0.24
C GLU A 122 16.94 3.91 0.19
N ALA A 123 17.11 3.02 -0.78
CA ALA A 123 17.61 1.65 -0.58
C ALA A 123 19.01 1.46 -1.18
N ASN A 124 19.84 0.71 -0.46
CA ASN A 124 21.15 0.23 -0.87
C ASN A 124 21.26 -1.26 -0.58
N ALA A 125 22.35 -1.90 -1.05
CA ALA A 125 22.63 -3.29 -0.74
C ALA A 125 22.49 -3.57 0.77
N PRO A 126 21.87 -4.71 1.16
CA PRO A 126 21.56 -5.87 0.30
C PRO A 126 20.17 -5.81 -0.36
N PHE A 127 19.41 -4.75 -0.16
CA PHE A 127 18.06 -4.59 -0.73
C PHE A 127 18.08 -3.67 -1.96
N GLN A 128 17.52 -4.14 -3.06
CA GLN A 128 17.40 -3.38 -4.30
C GLN A 128 15.93 -3.28 -4.69
N PHE A 129 15.46 -2.05 -4.89
CA PHE A 129 14.09 -1.77 -5.32
C PHE A 129 14.09 -1.46 -6.81
N SER A 130 13.11 -2.00 -7.51
CA SER A 130 12.97 -1.84 -8.95
C SER A 130 11.49 -1.70 -9.33
N PRO A 131 11.07 -0.56 -9.89
CA PRO A 131 11.85 0.67 -10.07
C PRO A 131 12.31 1.29 -8.74
N LYS A 132 13.49 1.93 -8.73
CA LYS A 132 13.98 2.68 -7.56
C LYS A 132 13.37 4.09 -7.53
N VAL A 133 13.15 4.67 -8.70
CA VAL A 133 12.56 6.00 -8.89
C VAL A 133 11.56 5.95 -10.03
N GLY A 134 10.42 6.63 -9.85
CA GLY A 134 9.44 6.81 -10.92
C GLY A 134 8.32 7.74 -10.51
N HIS A 135 7.29 7.84 -11.36
CA HIS A 135 6.08 8.57 -11.01
C HIS A 135 4.82 7.72 -11.24
N LEU A 136 3.74 8.11 -10.58
CA LEU A 136 2.40 7.58 -10.76
C LEU A 136 1.47 8.70 -11.23
N HIS A 137 0.76 8.44 -12.32
CA HIS A 137 -0.41 9.24 -12.69
C HIS A 137 -1.51 9.12 -11.62
N PRO A 138 -2.44 10.09 -11.56
CA PRO A 138 -3.66 9.97 -10.75
C PRO A 138 -4.39 8.64 -10.98
N HIS A 139 -4.80 7.94 -9.93
CA HIS A 139 -5.45 6.62 -9.94
C HIS A 139 -4.65 5.49 -10.60
N CYS A 140 -3.34 5.64 -10.76
CA CYS A 140 -2.50 4.59 -11.30
C CYS A 140 -1.75 3.86 -10.20
N ALA A 141 -1.49 2.59 -10.45
CA ALA A 141 -0.70 1.72 -9.60
C ALA A 141 0.52 1.22 -10.36
N LYS A 142 1.59 0.86 -9.63
CA LYS A 142 2.81 0.29 -10.19
C LYS A 142 3.36 -0.79 -9.27
N GLY A 143 3.77 -1.91 -9.85
CA GLY A 143 4.44 -2.98 -9.12
C GLY A 143 5.88 -2.60 -8.80
N ILE A 144 6.30 -2.84 -7.57
CA ILE A 144 7.67 -2.69 -7.10
C ILE A 144 8.22 -4.06 -6.78
N THR A 145 9.38 -4.38 -7.35
CA THR A 145 10.14 -5.59 -7.04
C THR A 145 11.26 -5.24 -6.07
N VAL A 146 11.33 -5.98 -4.96
CA VAL A 146 12.42 -5.89 -3.99
C VAL A 146 13.27 -7.15 -4.12
N THR A 147 14.56 -6.97 -4.39
CA THR A 147 15.54 -8.04 -4.44
C THR A 147 16.43 -7.98 -3.21
N LEU A 148 16.48 -9.07 -2.45
CA LEU A 148 17.45 -9.30 -1.39
C LEU A 148 18.58 -10.18 -1.94
N LYS A 149 19.82 -9.70 -1.88
CA LYS A 149 21.01 -10.51 -2.14
C LYS A 149 22.11 -10.16 -1.15
N SER A 150 22.58 -11.16 -0.40
CA SER A 150 23.73 -11.04 0.50
C SER A 150 24.75 -12.12 0.17
N ASP A 151 26.00 -11.74 -0.02
CA ASP A 151 27.11 -12.68 -0.25
C ASP A 151 27.65 -13.28 1.06
N VAL A 152 27.18 -12.78 2.21
CA VAL A 152 27.48 -13.31 3.54
C VAL A 152 26.20 -13.74 4.26
N PRO A 153 26.26 -14.76 5.14
CA PRO A 153 25.13 -15.11 6.01
C PRO A 153 24.74 -13.92 6.91
N GLY A 154 23.44 -13.67 7.06
CA GLY A 154 22.95 -12.57 7.89
C GLY A 154 21.45 -12.66 8.16
N ILE A 155 21.01 -12.00 9.22
CA ILE A 155 19.59 -11.90 9.60
C ILE A 155 19.17 -10.44 9.47
N PHE A 156 18.15 -10.17 8.65
CA PHE A 156 17.56 -8.85 8.49
C PHE A 156 16.18 -8.84 9.13
N ARG A 157 16.06 -8.18 10.29
CA ARG A 157 14.78 -7.98 10.99
C ARG A 157 14.47 -6.50 11.04
N ARG A 158 13.26 -6.13 10.62
CA ARG A 158 12.75 -4.75 10.65
C ARG A 158 13.74 -3.74 10.04
N HIS A 159 14.40 -4.14 8.94
CA HIS A 159 15.32 -3.26 8.24
C HIS A 159 14.52 -2.15 7.57
N LEU A 160 14.69 -0.91 8.06
CA LEU A 160 13.93 0.23 7.59
C LEU A 160 14.47 0.75 6.26
N VAL A 161 13.60 0.87 5.26
CA VAL A 161 13.87 1.55 3.99
C VAL A 161 12.90 2.72 3.87
N LYS A 162 13.43 3.92 3.64
CA LYS A 162 12.61 5.11 3.44
C LYS A 162 12.16 5.23 1.99
N CYS A 163 10.93 5.68 1.79
CA CYS A 163 10.41 6.08 0.49
C CYS A 163 10.06 7.55 0.54
N LYS A 164 10.64 8.34 -0.36
CA LYS A 164 10.28 9.74 -0.53
C LYS A 164 9.16 9.85 -1.56
N VAL A 165 7.99 10.29 -1.12
CA VAL A 165 6.84 10.54 -1.99
C VAL A 165 6.59 12.04 -2.08
N THR A 166 6.45 12.56 -3.30
CA THR A 166 6.24 13.98 -3.56
C THR A 166 5.19 14.19 -4.64
N LYS A 167 4.26 15.11 -4.40
CA LYS A 167 3.34 15.57 -5.45
C LYS A 167 4.11 16.41 -6.46
N ILE A 168 3.95 16.09 -7.74
CA ILE A 168 4.56 16.82 -8.85
C ILE A 168 3.50 17.27 -9.85
N ASN A 169 3.80 18.34 -10.58
CA ASN A 169 2.98 18.85 -11.67
C ASN A 169 3.81 18.86 -12.95
N PHE A 170 3.15 18.71 -14.09
CA PHE A 170 3.75 18.84 -15.41
C PHE A 170 3.10 20.00 -16.13
N ASP A 171 3.88 20.74 -16.93
CA ASP A 171 3.36 21.80 -17.80
C ASP A 171 2.52 21.23 -18.95
N LEU A 172 2.71 19.94 -19.26
CA LEU A 172 1.97 19.23 -20.30
C LEU A 172 0.61 18.75 -19.78
N PRO A 173 -0.44 18.74 -20.63
CA PRO A 173 -1.70 18.09 -20.31
C PRO A 173 -1.50 16.62 -19.91
N ARG A 174 -2.26 16.13 -18.92
CA ARG A 174 -2.12 14.77 -18.37
C ARG A 174 -2.06 13.65 -19.41
N ARG A 175 -2.80 13.79 -20.52
CA ARG A 175 -2.82 12.81 -21.63
C ARG A 175 -1.52 12.73 -22.44
N LYS A 176 -0.66 13.75 -22.35
CA LYS A 176 0.62 13.84 -23.06
C LYS A 176 1.81 13.50 -22.17
N VAL A 177 1.62 13.47 -20.84
CA VAL A 177 2.64 12.97 -19.91
C VAL A 177 2.71 11.45 -20.09
N LYS A 178 3.89 10.95 -20.45
CA LYS A 178 4.14 9.50 -20.51
C LYS A 178 4.45 9.00 -19.11
N ASP A 179 3.99 7.79 -18.79
CA ASP A 179 4.48 7.08 -17.61
C ASP A 179 6.01 6.97 -17.71
N TRP A 180 6.69 7.07 -16.56
CA TRP A 180 8.14 7.01 -16.47
C TRP A 180 8.57 6.40 -15.14
N ASP A 181 9.62 5.60 -15.23
CA ASP A 181 10.46 5.17 -14.13
C ASP A 181 11.90 4.97 -14.63
N ASP A 182 12.79 4.65 -13.70
CA ASP A 182 14.20 4.40 -13.96
C ASP A 182 14.50 3.08 -14.70
N GLN A 183 13.48 2.26 -15.00
CA GLN A 183 13.63 1.09 -15.85
C GLN A 183 13.50 1.43 -17.33
N MET A 184 12.89 2.57 -17.67
CA MET A 184 12.75 3.01 -19.05
C MET A 184 14.11 3.38 -19.66
N ARG A 185 14.41 2.80 -20.83
CA ARG A 185 15.61 3.13 -21.61
C ARG A 185 15.21 3.75 -22.95
N ILE A 186 15.91 4.83 -23.32
CA ILE A 186 15.82 5.39 -24.66
C ILE A 186 16.67 4.50 -25.57
N VAL A 187 16.05 3.89 -26.58
CA VAL A 187 16.77 3.15 -27.61
C VAL A 187 16.91 4.06 -28.82
N THR A 188 18.14 4.43 -29.15
CA THR A 188 18.48 5.11 -30.40
C THR A 188 18.82 4.07 -31.46
N TRP A 189 18.10 4.11 -32.57
CA TRP A 189 18.41 3.33 -33.76
C TRP A 189 19.18 4.23 -34.71
N GLU A 190 20.40 3.84 -35.09
CA GLU A 190 21.12 4.48 -36.18
C GLU A 190 20.92 3.66 -37.46
N ASP A 191 20.55 4.33 -38.55
CA ASP A 191 20.51 3.70 -39.87
C ASP A 191 21.96 3.45 -40.30
N THR A 192 22.37 2.18 -40.37
CA THR A 192 23.70 1.85 -40.87
C THR A 192 23.68 1.96 -42.38
N THR A 193 24.60 2.74 -42.95
CA THR A 193 24.74 2.94 -44.42
C THR A 193 25.27 1.70 -45.15
N ARG A 194 25.22 0.52 -44.54
CA ARG A 194 25.58 -0.75 -45.20
C ARG A 194 24.46 -1.11 -46.17
N LYS A 195 24.62 -0.68 -47.42
CA LYS A 195 23.85 -1.22 -48.54
C LYS A 195 24.29 -2.66 -48.77
N ASP A 196 23.56 -3.60 -48.19
CA ASP A 196 23.61 -4.98 -48.64
C ASP A 196 22.93 -5.05 -50.01
N PRO A 197 23.62 -5.49 -51.10
CA PRO A 197 23.04 -5.52 -52.45
C PRO A 197 21.78 -6.38 -52.59
N ALA A 198 21.48 -7.23 -51.59
CA ALA A 198 20.31 -8.10 -51.56
C ALA A 198 19.13 -7.55 -50.74
N ALA A 199 19.28 -6.43 -50.02
CA ALA A 199 18.25 -5.93 -49.10
C ALA A 199 17.49 -4.73 -49.68
N ASN A 200 16.18 -4.87 -49.85
CA ASN A 200 15.28 -3.80 -50.31
C ASN A 200 14.88 -2.80 -49.21
N TRP A 201 15.42 -2.90 -48.00
CA TRP A 201 15.11 -2.02 -46.86
C TRP A 201 16.37 -1.68 -46.04
N PRO A 202 16.48 -0.46 -45.48
CA PRO A 202 17.62 -0.08 -44.64
C PRO A 202 17.71 -0.98 -43.40
N GLN A 203 18.91 -1.49 -43.14
CA GLN A 203 19.22 -2.28 -41.96
C GLN A 203 19.37 -1.34 -40.77
N LYS A 204 18.68 -1.67 -39.66
CA LYS A 204 18.73 -0.87 -38.43
C LYS A 204 19.43 -1.68 -37.36
N ASP A 205 20.53 -1.15 -36.86
CA ASP A 205 21.25 -1.75 -35.74
C ASP A 205 20.90 -1.02 -34.44
N LYS A 206 20.76 -1.80 -33.38
CA LYS A 206 20.54 -1.28 -32.02
C LYS A 206 21.87 -0.82 -31.47
N VAL A 207 21.98 0.45 -31.07
CA VAL A 207 23.11 0.99 -30.30
C VAL A 207 22.83 0.88 -28.81
#